data_AF-A0A1N7AVQ0-F1
#
_entry.id   AF-A0A1N7AVQ0-F1
#
_cell.length_a   1.000
_cell.length_b   1.000
_cell.length_c   1.000
_cell.angle_alpha   90.00
_cell.angle_beta   90.00
_cell.angle_gamma   90.00
#
_symmetry.space_group_name_H-M   'P 1'
#
loop_
_entity.id
_entity.type
_entity.pdbx_description
1 polymer ?
#
loop_
_entity_poly.entity_id
_entity_poly.type
_entity_poly.pdbx_seq_one_letter_code
_entity_poly.pdbx_strand_id
1 'polypeptide(L)'
;MLVKEIVPTEQVIDILCDVCGRSTKTNFGTNQYGSLSADFGYGSRHDGERYLVHLCEMCFFGTLATMREMHRGEHMFDDDYEAANPDTFGRDYSNREII
;
A
#
# COMPACT_ATOMS: atom_id res chain seq x y z
N MET A 1 -42.46 -16.53 -4.77
CA MET A 1 -40.99 -16.56 -4.82
C MET A 1 -40.52 -17.65 -3.87
N LEU A 2 -39.89 -18.72 -4.38
CA LEU A 2 -39.40 -19.85 -3.57
C LEU A 2 -37.89 -19.67 -3.38
N VAL A 3 -37.45 -19.42 -2.14
CA VAL A 3 -36.03 -19.42 -1.78
C VAL A 3 -35.60 -20.89 -1.68
N LYS A 4 -34.67 -21.31 -2.55
CA LYS A 4 -34.22 -22.71 -2.63
C LYS A 4 -33.15 -23.05 -1.59
N GLU A 5 -32.32 -22.09 -1.21
CA GLU A 5 -31.20 -22.28 -0.29
C GLU A 5 -30.69 -20.92 0.22
N ILE A 6 -30.19 -20.87 1.46
CA ILE A 6 -29.53 -19.69 2.05
C ILE A 6 -28.04 -20.04 2.16
N VAL A 7 -27.19 -19.39 1.38
CA VAL A 7 -25.74 -19.60 1.40
C VAL A 7 -25.08 -18.48 2.21
N PRO A 8 -24.36 -18.79 3.30
CA PRO A 8 -23.57 -17.80 4.03
C PRO A 8 -22.41 -17.30 3.16
N THR A 9 -22.19 -15.99 3.13
CA THR A 9 -21.05 -15.37 2.44
C THR A 9 -20.16 -14.63 3.43
N GLU A 10 -18.85 -14.84 3.32
CA GLU A 10 -17.87 -14.04 4.06
C GLU A 10 -17.67 -12.69 3.35
N GLN A 11 -17.78 -11.61 4.12
CA GLN A 11 -17.53 -10.26 3.63
C GLN A 11 -16.45 -9.60 4.49
N VAL A 12 -15.46 -8.99 3.84
CA VAL A 12 -14.48 -8.16 4.53
C VAL A 12 -15.19 -6.92 5.04
N ILE A 13 -15.44 -6.90 6.35
CA ILE A 13 -16.15 -5.78 6.99
C ILE A 13 -15.24 -4.58 7.22
N ASP A 14 -13.95 -4.78 7.45
CA ASP A 14 -13.01 -3.71 7.75
C ASP A 14 -11.59 -4.17 7.45
N ILE A 15 -10.72 -3.23 7.12
CA ILE A 15 -9.28 -3.45 6.98
C ILE A 15 -8.61 -2.58 8.04
N LEU A 16 -7.85 -3.21 8.93
CA LEU A 16 -7.10 -2.50 9.95
C LEU A 16 -5.72 -2.16 9.41
N CYS A 17 -5.21 -0.98 9.78
CA CYS A 17 -3.85 -0.60 9.46
C CYS A 17 -2.87 -1.47 10.26
N ASP A 18 -1.98 -2.18 9.57
CA ASP A 18 -1.04 -3.13 10.20
C ASP A 18 0.01 -2.42 11.08
N VAL A 19 0.21 -1.10 10.90
CA VAL A 19 1.15 -0.31 11.71
C VAL A 19 0.53 0.20 13.01
N CYS A 20 -0.69 0.76 12.94
CA CYS A 20 -1.29 1.45 14.08
C CYS A 20 -2.56 0.79 14.65
N GLY A 21 -3.05 -0.28 14.01
CA GLY A 21 -4.24 -1.02 14.40
C GLY A 21 -5.58 -0.30 14.15
N ARG A 22 -5.56 0.94 13.64
CA ARG A 22 -6.79 1.71 13.40
C ARG A 22 -7.52 1.23 12.13
N SER A 23 -8.84 1.30 12.16
CA SER A 23 -9.71 1.07 11.00
C SER A 23 -9.34 1.97 9.83
N THR A 24 -9.40 1.43 8.62
CA THR A 24 -9.27 2.17 7.35
C THR A 24 -10.63 2.52 6.77
N LYS A 25 -11.72 2.16 7.45
CA LYS A 25 -13.07 2.47 7.02
C LYS A 25 -13.37 3.96 7.17
N THR A 26 -13.92 4.54 6.10
CA THR A 26 -14.39 5.92 6.07
C THR A 26 -15.80 6.05 6.66
N ASN A 27 -16.22 7.28 6.93
CA ASN A 27 -17.58 7.58 7.36
C ASN A 27 -18.66 7.14 6.34
N PHE A 28 -18.28 6.86 5.09
CA PHE A 28 -19.16 6.39 4.03
C PHE A 28 -19.20 4.85 3.92
N GLY A 29 -18.54 4.14 4.83
CA GLY A 29 -18.54 2.68 4.90
C GLY A 29 -17.57 1.97 3.96
N THR A 30 -16.77 2.73 3.18
CA THR A 30 -15.74 2.19 2.28
C THR A 30 -14.38 2.18 2.97
N ASN A 31 -13.53 1.19 2.66
CA ASN A 31 -12.15 1.16 3.18
C ASN A 31 -11.23 2.00 2.27
N GLN A 32 -10.44 2.89 2.86
CA GLN A 32 -9.41 3.68 2.19
C GLN A 32 -8.04 3.39 2.82
N TYR A 33 -7.19 2.72 2.07
CA TYR A 33 -5.87 2.29 2.51
C TYR A 33 -4.90 2.21 1.33
N GLY A 34 -3.62 2.30 1.62
CA GLY A 34 -2.54 1.93 0.70
C GLY A 34 -2.06 0.50 0.99
N SER A 35 -1.46 -0.15 0.01
CA SER A 35 -0.83 -1.46 0.17
C SER A 35 0.66 -1.41 -0.15
N LEU A 36 1.48 -1.99 0.73
CA LEU A 36 2.86 -2.36 0.41
C LEU A 36 2.90 -3.87 0.23
N SER A 37 3.33 -4.33 -0.94
CA SER A 37 3.35 -5.76 -1.26
C SER A 37 4.61 -6.15 -2.01
N ALA A 38 5.05 -7.38 -1.79
CA ALA A 38 6.15 -7.98 -2.52
C ALA A 38 5.82 -9.45 -2.81
N ASP A 39 6.28 -9.92 -3.96
CA ASP A 39 6.20 -11.33 -4.37
C ASP A 39 7.57 -11.69 -4.95
N PHE A 40 8.30 -12.52 -4.21
CA PHE A 40 9.68 -12.86 -4.53
C PHE A 40 9.75 -14.22 -5.22
N GLY A 41 10.10 -14.20 -6.50
CA GLY A 41 10.20 -15.40 -7.33
C GLY A 41 11.48 -16.21 -7.14
N TYR A 42 11.55 -17.27 -7.94
CA TYR A 42 12.62 -18.26 -7.94
C TYR A 42 14.02 -17.64 -8.03
N GLY A 43 14.91 -18.05 -7.14
CA GLY A 43 16.33 -17.64 -7.14
C GLY A 43 16.63 -16.31 -6.43
N SER A 44 15.63 -15.65 -5.85
CA SER A 44 15.87 -14.55 -4.91
C SER A 44 16.27 -15.07 -3.52
N ARG A 45 16.85 -14.21 -2.67
CA ARG A 45 17.14 -14.58 -1.27
C ARG A 45 15.88 -14.98 -0.49
N HIS A 46 14.73 -14.44 -0.88
CA HIS A 46 13.43 -14.61 -0.24
C HIS A 46 12.49 -15.43 -1.16
N ASP A 47 13.04 -16.42 -1.86
CA ASP A 47 12.31 -17.23 -2.84
C ASP A 47 11.02 -17.84 -2.26
N GLY A 48 9.89 -17.53 -2.90
CA GLY A 48 8.56 -17.98 -2.52
C GLY A 48 7.91 -17.15 -1.41
N GLU A 49 8.59 -16.15 -0.87
CA GLU A 49 8.02 -15.27 0.14
C GLU A 49 7.13 -14.19 -0.49
N ARG A 50 5.93 -14.03 0.09
CA ARG A 50 4.97 -13.01 -0.30
C ARG A 50 4.60 -12.15 0.89
N TYR A 51 4.59 -10.85 0.68
CA TYR A 51 4.26 -9.85 1.68
C TYR A 51 3.08 -9.01 1.22
N LEU A 52 2.18 -8.69 2.15
CA LEU A 52 1.11 -7.73 1.96
C LEU A 52 0.89 -7.00 3.29
N VAL A 53 0.96 -5.67 3.24
CA VAL A 53 0.74 -4.79 4.39
C VAL A 53 -0.27 -3.73 3.98
N HIS A 54 -1.30 -3.54 4.80
CA HIS A 54 -2.33 -2.53 4.64
C HIS A 54 -2.05 -1.34 5.56
N LEU A 55 -2.07 -0.14 4.98
CA LEU A 55 -1.70 1.10 5.66
C LEU A 55 -2.84 2.11 5.56
N CYS A 56 -3.26 2.67 6.70
CA CYS A 56 -4.09 3.88 6.67
C CYS A 56 -3.29 5.04 6.06
N GLU A 57 -3.99 6.06 5.57
CA GLU A 57 -3.41 7.21 4.87
C GLU A 57 -2.19 7.81 5.60
N MET A 58 -2.32 8.05 6.91
CA MET A 58 -1.23 8.61 7.72
C MET A 58 0.01 7.72 7.76
N CYS A 59 -0.17 6.41 7.96
CA CYS A 59 0.94 5.45 8.00
C CYS A 59 1.55 5.22 6.61
N PHE A 60 0.74 5.30 5.55
CA PHE A 60 1.21 5.24 4.17
C PHE A 60 2.15 6.41 3.85
N PHE A 61 1.75 7.65 4.14
CA PHE A 61 2.63 8.81 3.92
C PHE A 61 3.86 8.82 4.83
N GLY A 62 3.74 8.30 6.06
CA GLY A 62 4.90 8.05 6.91
C GLY A 62 5.91 7.07 6.27
N THR A 63 5.40 5.99 5.68
CA THR A 63 6.22 5.00 4.95
C THR A 63 6.90 5.63 3.73
N LEU A 64 6.19 6.45 2.95
CA LEU A 64 6.79 7.20 1.84
C LEU A 64 7.90 8.15 2.30
N ALA A 65 7.71 8.81 3.44
CA ALA A 65 8.76 9.67 4.01
C ALA A 65 10.01 8.86 4.36
N THR A 66 9.86 7.68 4.99
CA THR A 66 10.98 6.77 5.26
C THR A 66 11.67 6.33 3.96
N MET A 67 10.92 6.01 2.90
CA MET A 67 11.50 5.63 1.60
C MET A 67 12.32 6.74 0.95
N ARG A 68 11.87 7.99 1.06
CA ARG A 68 12.66 9.14 0.57
C ARG A 68 13.96 9.34 1.34
N GLU A 69 13.95 9.11 2.66
CA GLU A 69 15.17 9.15 3.46
C GLU A 69 16.12 8.00 3.13
N MET A 70 15.61 6.81 2.82
CA MET A 70 16.44 5.70 2.31
C MET A 70 17.07 6.06 0.96
N HIS A 71 16.29 6.60 0.02
CA HIS A 71 16.79 7.10 -1.27
C HIS A 71 17.90 8.14 -1.07
N ARG A 72 17.69 9.10 -0.17
CA ARG A 72 18.73 10.08 0.17
C ARG A 72 19.96 9.40 0.77
N GLY A 73 19.79 8.45 1.69
CA GLY A 73 20.90 7.73 2.33
C GLY A 73 21.80 6.99 1.36
N GLU A 74 21.20 6.34 0.35
CA GLU A 74 21.95 5.60 -0.67
C GLU A 74 22.66 6.51 -1.68
N HIS A 75 22.06 7.65 -2.03
CA HIS A 75 22.52 8.46 -3.17
C HIS A 75 23.14 9.81 -2.82
N MET A 76 23.11 10.26 -1.55
CA MET A 76 23.52 11.63 -1.17
C MET A 76 24.97 12.01 -1.49
N PHE A 77 25.83 11.04 -1.82
CA PHE A 77 27.23 11.27 -2.18
C PHE A 77 27.50 11.08 -3.68
N ASP A 78 26.47 10.78 -4.47
CA ASP A 78 26.57 10.66 -5.91
C ASP A 78 26.67 12.06 -6.54
N ASP A 79 27.53 12.21 -7.56
CA ASP A 79 27.77 13.50 -8.22
C ASP A 79 26.51 14.06 -8.92
N ASP A 80 25.57 13.19 -9.28
CA ASP A 80 24.29 13.48 -9.95
C ASP A 80 23.08 13.30 -9.03
N TYR A 81 23.27 13.33 -7.71
CA TYR A 81 22.18 13.14 -6.75
C TYR A 81 21.02 14.13 -6.95
N GLU A 82 19.84 13.58 -7.18
CA GLU A 82 18.56 14.30 -7.12
C GLU A 82 17.71 13.79 -5.95
N ALA A 83 17.25 14.74 -5.13
CA ALA A 83 16.36 14.44 -4.01
C ALA A 83 14.99 13.96 -4.51
N ALA A 84 14.50 12.89 -3.88
CA ALA A 84 13.16 12.39 -4.15
C ALA A 84 12.09 13.46 -3.86
N ASN A 85 11.37 13.89 -4.90
CA ASN A 85 10.38 14.97 -4.78
C ASN A 85 9.18 14.52 -3.93
N PRO A 86 8.83 15.24 -2.85
CA PRO A 86 7.79 14.82 -1.93
C PRO A 86 6.38 14.78 -2.54
N ASP A 87 6.14 15.56 -3.59
CA ASP A 87 4.86 15.68 -4.26
C ASP A 87 4.67 14.66 -5.37
N THR A 88 5.73 14.05 -5.90
CA THR A 88 5.62 13.10 -7.02
C THR A 88 6.13 11.70 -6.70
N PHE A 89 6.97 11.55 -5.67
CA PHE A 89 7.54 10.26 -5.28
C PHE A 89 6.44 9.25 -4.90
N GLY A 90 6.41 8.13 -5.63
CA GLY A 90 5.44 7.05 -5.42
C GLY A 90 4.02 7.35 -5.94
N ARG A 91 3.79 8.47 -6.63
CA ARG A 91 2.49 8.72 -7.29
C ARG A 91 2.42 7.97 -8.62
N ASP A 92 1.35 7.20 -8.79
CA ASP A 92 1.01 6.57 -10.06
C ASP A 92 0.07 7.47 -10.88
N TYR A 93 0.44 7.71 -12.13
CA TYR A 93 -0.33 8.51 -13.10
C TYR A 93 -0.91 7.67 -14.25
N SER A 94 -0.66 6.34 -14.24
CA SER A 94 -1.06 5.43 -15.32
C SER A 94 -2.58 5.34 -15.52
N ASN A 95 -3.38 5.83 -14.56
CA ASN A 95 -4.84 5.76 -14.58
C ASN A 95 -5.53 7.13 -14.81
N ARG A 96 -4.88 8.05 -15.53
CA ARG A 96 -5.42 9.40 -15.84
C ARG A 96 -6.26 9.48 -17.13
N GLU A 97 -6.49 8.38 -17.84
CA GLU A 97 -7.53 8.31 -18.86
C GLU A 97 -8.84 7.84 -18.20
N ILE A 98 -9.97 8.45 -18.56
CA ILE A 98 -11.32 8.31 -17.99
C ILE A 98 -11.63 9.30 -16.84
N ILE A 99 -11.73 10.60 -17.16
CA ILE A 99 -12.91 11.44 -16.88
C ILE A 99 -13.07 12.43 -18.03
#